data_AF-A0A9N8VQ42-F1
#
_entry.id   AF-A0A9N8VQ42-F1
#
_cell.length_a   1.000
_cell.length_b   1.000
_cell.length_c   1.000
_cell.angle_alpha   90.00
_cell.angle_beta   90.00
_cell.angle_gamma   90.00
#
_symmetry.space_group_name_H-M   'P 1'
#
loop_
_entity.id
_entity.type
_entity.pdbx_description
1 polymer ?
#
loop_
_entity_poly.entity_id
_entity_poly.type
_entity_poly.pdbx_seq_one_letter_code
_entity_poly.pdbx_strand_id
1 'polypeptide(L)'
;MKNILVAEIFISNLENKHFVNHINSIKTNNQADNLEWVTSKENNNRKIFPNSGCSRSRKVIQVGLDGNVIQIWNLLSLVQDTLNIHKSAISMYYNKKRNSAGGWYWMYYEKYTKPDSNEEWKEIEFDSEKFKVSSLGRVQTVNGMIIQGSLLMGYLKVGRGLQSYMIQHLVALAFSSKEQGKDYVNHIDGNPTNNKALNLEWCTQKENIQHAVRLELCNNDSNKHAIKQIFADGSFQEFSSLTEAYHATGINHNRISLVYCGIQTYAGGYHWEFVETNNT
;
A
#
# COMPACT_ATOMS: atom_id res chain seq x y z
N MET A 1 -29.78 12.28 21.91
CA MET A 1 -30.46 13.38 22.63
C MET A 1 -29.76 14.71 22.44
N LYS A 2 -28.43 14.84 22.58
CA LYS A 2 -27.73 16.12 22.33
C LYS A 2 -27.88 16.66 20.90
N ASN A 3 -27.95 15.80 19.89
CA ASN A 3 -28.06 16.18 18.48
C ASN A 3 -29.40 16.80 18.08
N ILE A 4 -30.52 16.33 18.64
CA ILE A 4 -31.85 16.84 18.25
C ILE A 4 -32.05 18.27 18.75
N LEU A 5 -31.67 18.54 20.01
CA LEU A 5 -31.68 19.88 20.60
C LEU A 5 -30.84 20.89 19.80
N VAL A 6 -29.65 20.48 19.32
CA VAL A 6 -28.82 21.35 18.48
C VAL A 6 -29.50 21.62 17.13
N ALA A 7 -30.11 20.60 16.51
CA ALA A 7 -30.80 20.78 15.23
C ALA A 7 -32.05 21.66 15.35
N GLU A 8 -32.81 21.56 16.44
CA GLU A 8 -34.00 22.40 16.67
C GLU A 8 -33.67 23.89 16.84
N ILE A 9 -32.52 24.21 17.44
CA ILE A 9 -32.10 25.59 17.71
C ILE A 9 -31.43 26.23 16.49
N PHE A 10 -30.60 25.46 15.76
CA PHE A 10 -29.69 26.02 14.75
C PHE A 10 -30.03 25.66 13.31
N ILE A 11 -31.03 24.79 13.07
CA ILE A 11 -31.37 24.31 11.71
C ILE A 11 -32.88 24.43 11.47
N SER A 12 -33.26 25.33 10.57
CA SER A 12 -34.66 25.53 10.19
C SER A 12 -35.25 24.28 9.54
N ASN A 13 -36.29 23.70 10.16
CA ASN A 13 -37.00 22.54 9.63
C ASN A 13 -38.22 22.96 8.79
N LEU A 14 -37.96 23.58 7.63
CA LEU A 14 -39.02 24.11 6.75
C LEU A 14 -39.97 23.04 6.18
N GLU A 15 -39.51 21.79 6.12
CA GLU A 15 -40.24 20.64 5.54
C GLU A 15 -40.86 19.72 6.61
N ASN A 16 -40.85 20.13 7.88
CA ASN A 16 -41.40 19.39 9.03
C ASN A 16 -40.94 17.92 9.13
N LYS A 17 -39.66 17.69 8.86
CA LYS A 17 -39.03 16.37 8.90
C LYS A 17 -38.77 15.94 10.34
N HIS A 18 -39.06 14.69 10.69
CA HIS A 18 -39.09 14.25 12.09
C HIS A 18 -37.79 13.65 12.65
N PHE A 19 -36.75 13.45 11.83
CA PHE A 19 -35.51 12.79 12.27
C PHE A 19 -34.28 13.65 11.98
N VAL A 20 -33.26 13.54 12.83
CA VAL A 20 -31.96 14.24 12.64
C VAL A 20 -30.90 13.21 12.25
N ASN A 21 -30.23 13.43 11.12
CA ASN A 21 -29.13 12.60 10.62
C ASN A 21 -27.77 13.30 10.80
N HIS A 22 -26.70 12.52 10.94
CA HIS A 22 -25.31 13.00 10.94
C HIS A 22 -24.73 12.88 9.53
N ILE A 23 -24.36 14.01 8.90
CA ILE A 23 -23.91 14.05 7.50
C ILE A 23 -22.65 13.19 7.30
N ASN A 24 -21.65 13.34 8.18
CA ASN A 24 -20.40 12.58 8.14
C ASN A 24 -20.50 11.15 8.74
N SER A 25 -21.69 10.70 9.13
CA SER A 25 -21.94 9.41 9.79
C SER A 25 -21.26 9.21 11.17
N ILE A 26 -20.65 10.26 11.74
CA ILE A 26 -20.02 10.24 13.07
C ILE A 26 -21.03 10.72 14.11
N LYS A 27 -21.63 9.78 14.84
CA LYS A 27 -22.70 10.05 15.82
C LYS A 27 -22.26 10.90 17.03
N THR A 28 -20.96 11.04 17.26
CA THR A 28 -20.39 11.85 18.35
C THR A 28 -20.20 13.31 17.96
N ASN A 29 -20.17 13.64 16.67
CA ASN A 29 -20.02 15.01 16.19
C ASN A 29 -21.39 15.69 16.08
N ASN A 30 -21.76 16.47 17.10
CA ASN A 30 -23.05 17.17 17.18
C ASN A 30 -22.97 18.64 16.78
N GLN A 31 -21.98 19.05 15.98
CA GLN A 31 -21.97 20.40 15.42
C GLN A 31 -23.13 20.59 14.44
N ALA A 32 -23.75 21.78 14.44
CA ALA A 32 -24.98 22.04 13.68
C ALA A 32 -24.78 21.87 12.15
N ASP A 33 -23.59 22.19 11.64
CA ASP A 33 -23.18 21.96 10.25
C ASP A 33 -23.07 20.48 9.86
N ASN A 34 -22.96 19.58 10.84
CA ASN A 34 -22.90 18.13 10.64
C ASN A 34 -24.26 17.45 10.85
N LEU A 35 -25.32 18.20 11.11
CA LEU A 35 -26.66 17.69 11.34
C LEU A 35 -27.61 18.15 10.23
N GLU A 36 -28.62 17.34 9.94
CA GLU A 36 -29.67 17.72 8.99
C GLU A 36 -31.00 17.06 9.36
N TRP A 37 -32.11 17.70 9.01
CA TRP A 37 -33.44 17.12 9.17
C TRP A 37 -33.78 16.19 8.00
N VAL A 38 -34.18 14.95 8.29
CA VAL A 38 -34.54 13.90 7.34
C VAL A 38 -35.88 13.25 7.70
N THR A 39 -36.61 12.78 6.70
CA THR A 39 -37.78 11.89 6.84
C THR A 39 -37.32 10.47 7.18
N SER A 40 -38.24 9.62 7.65
CA SER A 40 -37.97 8.18 7.85
C SER A 40 -37.43 7.50 6.59
N LYS A 41 -37.93 7.89 5.41
CA LYS A 41 -37.53 7.31 4.12
C LYS A 41 -36.14 7.76 3.70
N GLU A 42 -35.83 9.05 3.81
CA GLU A 42 -34.48 9.57 3.56
C GLU A 42 -33.47 8.98 4.55
N ASN A 43 -33.84 8.86 5.83
CA ASN A 43 -33.00 8.24 6.84
C ASN A 43 -32.77 6.75 6.55
N ASN A 44 -33.80 6.01 6.15
CA ASN A 44 -33.66 4.60 5.75
C ASN A 44 -32.81 4.43 4.47
N ASN A 45 -32.93 5.33 3.50
CA ASN A 45 -32.04 5.34 2.32
C ASN A 45 -30.58 5.63 2.70
N ARG A 46 -30.36 6.38 3.79
CA ARG A 46 -29.03 6.71 4.34
C ARG A 46 -28.53 5.71 5.38
N LYS A 47 -29.37 4.79 5.86
CA LYS A 47 -28.95 3.67 6.72
C LYS A 47 -28.04 2.76 5.91
N ILE A 48 -26.74 2.87 6.18
CA ILE A 48 -25.75 1.87 5.81
C ILE A 48 -26.07 0.63 6.65
N PHE A 49 -26.90 -0.27 6.13
CA PHE A 49 -26.91 -1.64 6.65
C PHE A 49 -25.58 -2.29 6.23
N PRO A 50 -24.71 -2.75 7.15
CA PRO A 50 -23.73 -3.75 6.80
C PRO A 50 -24.48 -5.09 6.72
N ASN A 51 -25.31 -5.27 5.68
CA ASN A 51 -25.91 -6.57 5.43
C ASN A 51 -24.86 -7.45 4.75
N SER A 52 -24.28 -8.33 5.56
CA SER A 52 -23.72 -9.61 5.18
C SER A 52 -24.52 -10.23 4.02
N GLY A 53 -23.93 -10.26 2.82
CA GLY A 53 -24.42 -11.09 1.73
C GLY A 53 -24.44 -10.50 0.32
N CYS A 54 -24.38 -9.18 0.11
CA CYS A 54 -24.52 -8.63 -1.26
C CYS A 54 -23.56 -7.48 -1.60
N SER A 55 -22.51 -7.85 -2.34
CA SER A 55 -21.61 -7.05 -3.20
C SER A 55 -20.94 -5.78 -2.66
N ARG A 56 -19.59 -5.85 -2.68
CA ARG A 56 -18.58 -4.80 -2.51
C ARG A 56 -18.87 -3.50 -3.29
N SER A 57 -19.81 -2.66 -2.85
CA SER A 57 -19.97 -1.33 -3.45
C SER A 57 -18.75 -0.47 -3.09
N ARG A 58 -17.76 -0.43 -3.97
CA ARG A 58 -16.55 0.38 -3.82
C ARG A 58 -16.93 1.83 -4.09
N LYS A 59 -16.50 2.74 -3.21
CA LYS A 59 -16.65 4.18 -3.42
C LYS A 59 -15.93 4.58 -4.70
N VAL A 60 -16.48 5.52 -5.47
CA VAL A 60 -15.87 6.05 -6.68
C VAL A 60 -15.76 7.57 -6.60
N ILE A 61 -14.82 8.15 -7.32
CA ILE A 61 -14.69 9.59 -7.45
C ILE A 61 -14.94 10.00 -8.90
N GLN A 62 -15.61 11.14 -9.02
CA GLN A 62 -15.90 11.83 -10.27
C GLN A 62 -14.86 12.92 -10.46
N VAL A 63 -14.19 12.88 -11.61
CA VAL A 63 -13.08 13.75 -11.94
C VAL A 63 -13.43 14.54 -13.21
N GLY A 64 -13.17 15.85 -13.17
CA GLY A 64 -13.33 16.76 -14.29
C GLY A 64 -12.35 16.47 -15.42
N LEU A 65 -12.59 17.08 -16.59
CA LEU A 65 -11.69 16.93 -17.74
C LEU A 65 -10.31 17.56 -17.52
N ASP A 66 -10.25 18.51 -16.58
CA ASP A 66 -9.05 19.16 -16.05
C ASP A 66 -8.27 18.29 -15.05
N GLY A 67 -8.81 17.13 -14.65
CA GLY A 67 -8.21 16.23 -13.67
C GLY A 67 -8.57 16.54 -12.22
N ASN A 68 -9.40 17.56 -11.96
CA ASN A 68 -9.80 17.92 -10.60
C ASN A 68 -10.93 17.04 -10.08
N VAL A 69 -10.91 16.71 -8.80
CA VAL A 69 -12.00 15.94 -8.17
C VAL A 69 -13.21 16.85 -7.98
N ILE A 70 -14.34 16.43 -8.57
CA ILE A 70 -15.62 17.11 -8.43
C ILE A 70 -16.37 16.56 -7.22
N GLN A 71 -16.48 15.23 -7.11
CA GLN A 71 -17.29 14.60 -6.08
C GLN A 71 -16.84 13.17 -5.76
N ILE A 72 -17.00 12.76 -4.50
CA ILE A 72 -16.82 11.38 -4.04
C ILE A 72 -18.20 10.75 -3.84
N TRP A 73 -18.42 9.60 -4.47
CA TRP A 73 -19.65 8.85 -4.45
C TRP A 73 -19.46 7.58 -3.62
N ASN A 74 -20.26 7.43 -2.57
CA ASN A 74 -20.19 6.23 -1.72
C ASN A 74 -20.73 4.99 -2.43
N LEU A 75 -21.68 5.15 -3.37
CA LEU A 75 -22.36 4.08 -4.10
C LEU A 75 -22.54 4.46 -5.57
N LEU A 76 -22.36 3.51 -6.49
CA LEU A 76 -22.63 3.71 -7.93
C LEU A 76 -24.13 3.95 -8.22
N SER A 77 -25.04 3.46 -7.37
CA SER A 77 -26.47 3.74 -7.51
C SER A 77 -26.76 5.24 -7.35
N LEU A 78 -26.07 5.93 -6.43
CA LEU A 78 -26.24 7.37 -6.25
C LEU A 78 -25.78 8.16 -7.49
N VAL A 79 -24.74 7.70 -8.17
CA VAL A 79 -24.30 8.29 -9.45
C VAL A 79 -25.42 8.15 -10.49
N GLN A 80 -26.01 6.96 -10.58
CA GLN A 80 -27.09 6.70 -11.52
C GLN A 80 -28.34 7.54 -11.22
N ASP A 81 -28.77 7.60 -9.97
CA ASP A 81 -29.97 8.34 -9.58
C ASP A 81 -29.78 9.86 -9.72
N THR A 82 -28.57 10.37 -9.51
CA THR A 82 -28.29 11.82 -9.52
C THR A 82 -27.89 12.33 -10.90
N LEU A 83 -27.02 11.61 -11.62
CA LEU A 83 -26.49 12.04 -12.92
C LEU A 83 -27.17 11.35 -14.11
N ASN A 84 -28.10 10.44 -13.85
CA ASN A 84 -28.75 9.61 -14.86
C ASN A 84 -27.73 8.81 -15.73
N ILE A 85 -26.60 8.45 -15.14
CA ILE A 85 -25.57 7.60 -15.78
C ILE A 85 -25.73 6.18 -15.27
N HIS A 86 -26.08 5.26 -16.15
CA HIS A 86 -26.19 3.86 -15.75
C HIS A 86 -24.86 3.33 -15.19
N LYS A 87 -24.91 2.61 -14.06
CA LYS A 87 -23.71 2.12 -13.36
C LYS A 87 -22.75 1.30 -14.21
N SER A 88 -23.26 0.62 -15.26
CA SER A 88 -22.44 -0.15 -16.19
C SER A 88 -21.69 0.71 -17.22
N ALA A 89 -22.13 1.96 -17.43
CA ALA A 89 -21.49 2.92 -18.32
C ALA A 89 -20.29 3.61 -17.65
N ILE A 90 -20.20 3.55 -16.32
CA ILE A 90 -19.11 4.12 -15.52
C ILE A 90 -17.84 3.29 -15.76
N SER A 91 -17.13 3.65 -16.82
CA SER A 91 -15.86 3.03 -17.19
C SER A 91 -14.72 3.59 -16.32
N MET A 92 -13.88 2.69 -15.82
CA MET A 92 -12.77 3.08 -14.96
C MET A 92 -11.65 3.69 -15.80
N TYR A 93 -11.10 4.80 -15.32
CA TYR A 93 -9.96 5.49 -15.93
C TYR A 93 -8.70 4.60 -16.09
N TYR A 94 -8.65 3.45 -15.41
CA TYR A 94 -7.46 2.61 -15.28
C TYR A 94 -7.02 1.86 -16.55
N ASN A 95 -7.84 1.76 -17.59
CA ASN A 95 -7.46 1.02 -18.80
C ASN A 95 -7.39 1.95 -20.02
N LYS A 96 -6.18 2.13 -20.52
CA LYS A 96 -5.76 2.91 -21.70
C LYS A 96 -6.73 2.77 -22.89
N LYS A 97 -7.77 3.60 -22.91
CA LYS A 97 -8.57 4.08 -24.04
C LYS A 97 -9.58 5.03 -23.40
N ARG A 98 -9.56 6.31 -23.81
CA ARG A 98 -10.34 7.39 -23.20
C ARG A 98 -11.82 6.99 -23.06
N ASN A 99 -12.20 6.56 -21.85
CA ASN A 99 -13.55 6.16 -21.53
C ASN A 99 -14.03 7.02 -20.35
N SER A 100 -14.67 8.13 -20.69
CA SER A 100 -15.48 8.93 -19.78
C SER A 100 -16.91 8.43 -19.80
N ALA A 101 -17.68 8.73 -18.75
CA ALA A 101 -19.12 8.52 -18.73
C ALA A 101 -19.79 9.82 -18.27
N GLY A 102 -20.78 10.28 -19.04
CA GLY A 102 -21.43 11.58 -18.82
C GLY A 102 -20.50 12.80 -18.92
N GLY A 103 -19.35 12.67 -19.61
CA GLY A 103 -18.37 13.76 -19.71
C GLY A 103 -17.38 13.83 -18.54
N TRP A 104 -17.40 12.87 -17.62
CA TRP A 104 -16.48 12.79 -16.47
C TRP A 104 -15.61 11.54 -16.50
N TYR A 105 -14.46 11.62 -15.84
CA TYR A 105 -13.62 10.47 -15.55
C TYR A 105 -14.00 9.86 -14.19
N TRP A 106 -13.84 8.54 -14.08
CA TRP A 106 -14.23 7.78 -12.90
C TRP A 106 -13.09 6.91 -12.39
N MET A 107 -12.83 6.94 -11.08
CA MET A 107 -11.85 6.05 -10.45
C MET A 107 -12.30 5.61 -9.05
N TYR A 108 -11.80 4.46 -8.58
CA TYR A 108 -12.09 3.99 -7.22
C TYR A 108 -11.48 4.93 -6.18
N TYR A 109 -12.26 5.24 -5.13
CA TYR A 109 -11.82 6.09 -4.02
C TYR A 109 -10.58 5.55 -3.31
N GLU A 110 -10.45 4.23 -3.16
CA GLU A 110 -9.26 3.64 -2.53
C GLU A 110 -7.98 3.82 -3.35
N LYS A 111 -8.12 4.17 -4.63
CA LYS A 111 -7.00 4.52 -5.52
C LYS A 111 -6.78 6.03 -5.56
N TYR A 112 -7.73 6.82 -5.04
CA TYR A 112 -7.59 8.26 -4.94
C TYR A 112 -6.72 8.60 -3.74
N THR A 113 -5.75 9.48 -3.99
CA THR A 113 -4.95 10.05 -2.92
C THR A 113 -5.30 11.53 -2.79
N LYS A 114 -5.81 11.93 -1.62
CA LYS A 114 -6.17 13.32 -1.35
C LYS A 114 -4.89 14.19 -1.37
N PRO A 115 -4.88 15.31 -2.12
CA PRO A 115 -3.82 16.29 -2.04
C PRO A 115 -3.66 16.75 -0.58
N ASP A 116 -2.41 16.81 -0.12
CA ASP A 116 -2.07 17.35 1.19
C ASP A 116 -1.52 18.76 0.97
N SER A 117 -1.99 19.74 1.72
CA SER A 117 -1.58 21.14 1.53
C SER A 117 -0.09 21.36 1.83
N ASN A 118 0.53 20.48 2.62
CA ASN A 118 1.96 20.53 2.94
C ASN A 118 2.80 19.68 1.97
N GLU A 119 2.20 19.12 0.93
CA GLU A 119 2.91 18.33 -0.05
C GLU A 119 3.56 19.21 -1.13
N GLU A 120 4.88 19.29 -1.06
CA GLU A 120 5.68 19.87 -2.13
C GLU A 120 5.80 18.91 -3.31
N TRP A 121 5.69 19.42 -4.53
CA TRP A 121 5.85 18.69 -5.79
C TRP A 121 7.02 19.26 -6.58
N LYS A 122 7.87 18.38 -7.12
CA LYS A 122 9.02 18.74 -7.95
C LYS A 122 9.05 17.91 -9.23
N GLU A 123 9.48 18.55 -10.31
CA GLU A 123 9.78 17.88 -11.57
C GLU A 123 11.25 17.53 -11.62
N ILE A 124 11.55 16.30 -12.02
CA ILE A 124 12.91 15.79 -12.19
C ILE A 124 13.03 15.06 -13.52
N GLU A 125 14.25 15.00 -14.03
CA GLU A 125 14.60 14.18 -15.18
C GLU A 125 15.56 13.09 -14.73
N PHE A 126 15.23 11.84 -15.05
CA PHE A 126 16.05 10.67 -14.72
C PHE A 126 15.96 9.68 -15.87
N ASP A 127 17.11 9.20 -16.35
CA ASP A 127 17.18 8.24 -17.46
C ASP A 127 16.42 8.69 -18.73
N SER A 128 16.52 9.99 -19.05
CA SER A 128 15.80 10.65 -20.16
C SER A 128 14.26 10.65 -20.02
N GLU A 129 13.73 10.27 -18.85
CA GLU A 129 12.31 10.35 -18.51
C GLU A 129 12.05 11.48 -17.52
N LYS A 130 10.93 12.19 -17.71
CA LYS A 130 10.48 13.24 -16.79
C LYS A 130 9.49 12.68 -15.79
N PHE A 131 9.75 12.95 -14.52
CA PHE A 131 8.87 12.56 -13.43
C PHE A 131 8.44 13.79 -12.65
N LYS A 132 7.21 13.75 -12.12
CA LYS A 132 6.75 14.71 -11.13
C LYS A 132 6.48 13.97 -9.84
N VAL A 133 7.26 14.29 -8.81
CA VAL A 133 7.29 13.56 -7.54
C VAL A 133 7.03 14.48 -6.37
N SER A 134 6.44 13.93 -5.32
CA SER A 134 6.07 14.68 -4.13
C SER A 134 6.99 14.39 -2.94
N SER A 135 7.10 15.33 -2.01
CA SER A 135 7.74 15.16 -0.71
C SER A 135 7.12 14.03 0.14
N LEU A 136 5.88 13.60 -0.14
CA LEU A 136 5.21 12.48 0.54
C LEU A 136 5.43 11.11 -0.13
N GLY A 137 6.31 11.01 -1.12
CA GLY A 137 6.61 9.74 -1.78
C GLY A 137 5.60 9.30 -2.84
N ARG A 138 4.87 10.24 -3.43
CA ARG A 138 3.89 10.03 -4.50
C ARG A 138 4.44 10.50 -5.84
N VAL A 139 3.91 9.94 -6.92
CA VAL A 139 4.29 10.26 -8.30
C VAL A 139 3.05 10.69 -9.07
N GLN A 140 3.15 11.78 -9.84
CA GLN A 140 2.13 12.19 -10.78
C GLN A 140 2.45 11.61 -12.16
N THR A 141 1.52 10.84 -12.70
CA THR A 141 1.61 10.28 -14.06
C THR A 141 1.39 11.37 -15.11
N VAL A 142 1.79 11.10 -16.36
CA VAL A 142 1.55 11.97 -17.53
C VAL A 142 0.07 12.36 -17.71
N ASN A 143 -0.83 11.54 -17.20
CA ASN A 143 -2.27 11.71 -17.25
C ASN A 143 -2.83 12.53 -16.07
N GLY A 144 -1.96 13.10 -15.22
CA GLY A 144 -2.35 13.90 -14.05
C GLY A 144 -2.67 13.08 -12.80
N MET A 145 -2.78 11.75 -12.88
CA MET A 145 -3.08 10.91 -11.71
C MET A 145 -1.92 10.87 -10.72
N ILE A 146 -2.23 11.01 -9.43
CA ILE A 146 -1.30 10.81 -8.32
C ILE A 146 -1.36 9.35 -7.89
N ILE A 147 -0.20 8.69 -7.84
CA ILE A 147 -0.05 7.29 -7.46
C ILE A 147 1.03 7.11 -6.39
N GLN A 148 0.90 6.08 -5.56
CA GLN A 148 1.95 5.63 -4.62
C GLN A 148 2.90 4.60 -5.24
N GLY A 149 2.63 4.14 -6.46
CA GLY A 149 3.37 3.08 -7.11
C GLY A 149 2.82 1.68 -6.86
N SER A 150 3.62 0.68 -7.24
CA SER A 150 3.34 -0.74 -7.10
C SER A 150 4.51 -1.44 -6.41
N LEU A 151 4.23 -2.48 -5.61
CA LEU A 151 5.27 -3.23 -4.92
C LEU A 151 6.07 -4.12 -5.89
N LEU A 152 7.39 -4.09 -5.75
CA LEU A 152 8.34 -5.01 -6.35
C LEU A 152 9.41 -5.36 -5.31
N MET A 153 9.49 -6.64 -4.91
CA MET A 153 10.47 -7.13 -3.93
C MET A 153 10.51 -6.31 -2.63
N GLY A 154 9.33 -5.91 -2.12
CA GLY A 154 9.18 -5.14 -0.88
C GLY A 154 9.26 -3.62 -1.03
N TYR A 155 9.72 -3.11 -2.18
CA TYR A 155 9.86 -1.66 -2.43
C TYR A 155 8.79 -1.14 -3.40
N LEU A 156 8.46 0.15 -3.31
CA LEU A 156 7.52 0.78 -4.23
C LEU A 156 8.22 1.29 -5.50
N LYS A 157 7.61 1.03 -6.65
CA LYS A 157 8.10 1.43 -7.96
C LYS A 157 7.01 2.04 -8.86
N VAL A 158 7.43 2.80 -9.84
CA VAL A 158 6.63 3.27 -10.99
C VAL A 158 7.15 2.64 -12.29
N GLY A 159 6.28 2.54 -13.30
CA GLY A 159 6.64 1.95 -14.59
C GLY A 159 6.44 0.42 -14.67
N ARG A 160 6.77 -0.16 -15.82
CA ARG A 160 6.51 -1.57 -16.15
C ARG A 160 7.69 -2.19 -16.89
N GLY A 161 7.97 -3.47 -16.61
CA GLY A 161 9.06 -4.20 -17.25
C GLY A 161 10.41 -3.54 -16.97
N LEU A 162 11.23 -3.43 -18.02
CA LEU A 162 12.59 -2.86 -17.96
C LEU A 162 12.60 -1.37 -17.58
N GLN A 163 11.53 -0.62 -17.90
CA GLN A 163 11.36 0.77 -17.49
C GLN A 163 10.62 0.83 -16.15
N SER A 164 11.26 0.29 -15.12
CA SER A 164 10.75 0.33 -13.75
C SER A 164 11.69 1.15 -12.88
N TYR A 165 11.15 2.19 -12.23
CA TYR A 165 11.92 3.12 -11.41
C TYR A 165 11.46 3.04 -9.96
N MET A 166 12.42 2.94 -9.05
CA MET A 166 12.14 2.87 -7.62
C MET A 166 11.75 4.25 -7.09
N ILE A 167 10.65 4.32 -6.35
CA ILE A 167 10.10 5.61 -5.92
C ILE A 167 11.04 6.32 -4.95
N GLN A 168 11.71 5.60 -4.05
CA GLN A 168 12.67 6.20 -3.14
C GLN A 168 13.80 6.94 -3.87
N HIS A 169 14.28 6.41 -5.00
CA HIS A 169 15.34 7.05 -5.78
C HIS A 169 14.84 8.35 -6.42
N LEU A 170 13.66 8.31 -7.02
CA LEU A 170 13.06 9.52 -7.62
C LEU A 170 12.81 10.60 -6.56
N VAL A 171 12.30 10.23 -5.40
CA VAL A 171 12.04 11.18 -4.30
C VAL A 171 13.36 11.72 -3.75
N ALA A 172 14.36 10.88 -3.49
CA ALA A 172 15.66 11.33 -3.01
C ALA A 172 16.37 12.25 -4.00
N LEU A 173 16.28 11.99 -5.31
CA LEU A 173 16.81 12.90 -6.34
C LEU A 173 16.12 14.27 -6.34
N ALA A 174 14.83 14.33 -6.04
CA ALA A 174 14.07 15.58 -6.03
C ALA A 174 14.25 16.40 -4.75
N PHE A 175 14.35 15.75 -3.60
CA PHE A 175 14.26 16.40 -2.29
C PHE A 175 15.52 16.33 -1.45
N SER A 176 16.50 15.49 -1.80
CA SER A 176 17.74 15.31 -1.03
C SER A 176 18.97 15.60 -1.89
N SER A 177 19.87 16.42 -1.37
CA SER A 177 21.16 16.70 -2.00
C SER A 177 22.02 15.45 -2.01
N LYS A 178 22.41 14.97 -3.20
CA LYS A 178 23.31 13.82 -3.32
C LYS A 178 24.74 14.25 -3.01
N GLU A 179 25.31 13.71 -1.93
CA GLU A 179 26.74 13.87 -1.61
C GLU A 179 27.60 12.94 -2.47
N GLN A 180 28.85 13.35 -2.73
CA GLN A 180 29.79 12.55 -3.52
C GLN A 180 30.09 11.22 -2.83
N GLY A 181 30.01 10.11 -3.57
CA GLY A 181 30.28 8.75 -3.09
C GLY A 181 29.10 8.06 -2.39
N LYS A 182 27.96 8.74 -2.21
CA LYS A 182 26.73 8.17 -1.64
C LYS A 182 25.74 7.83 -2.75
N ASP A 183 25.88 6.63 -3.30
CA ASP A 183 25.11 6.17 -4.46
C ASP A 183 23.82 5.39 -4.12
N TYR A 184 23.57 5.12 -2.84
CA TYR A 184 22.41 4.35 -2.38
C TYR A 184 21.43 5.24 -1.62
N VAL A 185 20.14 4.92 -1.68
CA VAL A 185 19.11 5.58 -0.87
C VAL A 185 18.71 4.65 0.26
N ASN A 186 18.85 5.12 1.50
CA ASN A 186 18.43 4.44 2.72
C ASN A 186 17.06 4.95 3.19
N HIS A 187 16.27 4.06 3.79
CA HIS A 187 15.04 4.38 4.51
C HIS A 187 15.38 4.46 6.01
N ILE A 188 15.29 5.65 6.60
CA ILE A 188 15.72 5.91 7.99
C ILE A 188 14.96 5.04 9.00
N ASP A 189 13.68 4.76 8.75
CA ASP A 189 12.83 3.91 9.58
C ASP A 189 12.93 2.41 9.25
N GLY A 190 13.75 2.02 8.26
CA GLY A 190 13.85 0.65 7.77
C GLY A 190 12.63 0.13 6.99
N ASN A 191 11.61 0.97 6.73
CA ASN A 191 10.42 0.58 6.00
C ASN A 191 10.50 0.97 4.51
N PRO A 192 10.67 0.00 3.60
CA PRO A 192 10.84 0.25 2.17
C PRO A 192 9.60 0.83 1.46
N THR A 193 8.46 0.91 2.15
CA THR A 193 7.22 1.51 1.64
C THR A 193 7.01 2.95 2.10
N ASN A 194 7.77 3.43 3.09
CA ASN A 194 7.69 4.81 3.57
C ASN A 194 8.62 5.72 2.75
N ASN A 195 8.16 6.15 1.58
CA ASN A 195 8.96 6.97 0.65
C ASN A 195 8.84 8.48 0.87
N LYS A 196 8.46 8.93 2.07
CA LYS A 196 8.48 10.37 2.39
C LYS A 196 9.90 10.89 2.28
N ALA A 197 10.10 12.06 1.69
CA ALA A 197 11.42 12.67 1.51
C ALA A 197 12.21 12.77 2.83
N LEU A 198 11.53 13.12 3.93
CA LEU A 198 12.12 13.20 5.27
C LEU A 198 12.55 11.83 5.85
N ASN A 199 12.11 10.73 5.25
CA ASN A 199 12.49 9.36 5.64
C ASN A 199 13.61 8.80 4.76
N LEU A 200 14.11 9.57 3.79
CA LEU A 200 15.09 9.11 2.80
C LEU A 200 16.39 9.88 2.91
N GLU A 201 17.51 9.16 2.89
CA GLU A 201 18.85 9.75 2.88
C GLU A 201 19.74 9.06 1.85
N TRP A 202 20.65 9.83 1.24
CA TRP A 202 21.73 9.25 0.47
C TRP A 202 22.76 8.64 1.42
N CYS A 203 23.26 7.46 1.09
CA CYS A 203 24.24 6.72 1.87
C CYS A 203 25.19 5.93 0.96
N THR A 204 26.30 5.50 1.53
CA THR A 204 27.17 4.46 0.96
C THR A 204 26.57 3.08 1.22
N GLN A 205 27.00 2.08 0.45
CA GLN A 205 26.60 0.69 0.67
C GLN A 205 26.91 0.21 2.10
N LYS A 206 28.07 0.59 2.64
CA LYS A 206 28.52 0.21 3.97
C LYS A 206 27.62 0.80 5.06
N GLU A 207 27.29 2.09 4.95
CA GLU A 207 26.37 2.75 5.89
C GLU A 207 24.98 2.10 5.87
N ASN A 208 24.47 1.78 4.68
CA ASN A 208 23.17 1.12 4.53
C ASN A 208 23.15 -0.27 5.21
N ILE A 209 24.18 -1.09 4.99
CA ILE A 209 24.32 -2.39 5.66
C ILE A 209 24.42 -2.23 7.18
N GLN A 210 25.23 -1.28 7.66
CA GLN A 210 25.35 -1.01 9.09
C GLN A 210 24.03 -0.54 9.71
N HIS A 211 23.25 0.25 8.98
CA HIS A 211 21.92 0.68 9.41
C HIS A 211 20.95 -0.51 9.49
N ALA A 212 20.90 -1.37 8.46
CA ALA A 212 20.08 -2.57 8.46
C ALA A 212 20.42 -3.52 9.61
N VAL A 213 21.71 -3.69 9.94
CA VAL A 213 22.16 -4.48 11.10
C VAL A 213 21.71 -3.84 12.42
N ARG A 214 21.84 -2.52 12.57
CA ARG A 214 21.39 -1.80 13.78
C ARG A 214 19.88 -1.90 14.01
N LEU A 215 19.11 -1.97 12.94
CA LEU A 215 17.65 -2.16 12.98
C LEU A 215 17.23 -3.64 13.02
N GLU A 216 18.20 -4.57 13.14
CA GLU A 216 17.95 -6.02 13.17
C GLU A 216 17.17 -6.55 11.95
N LEU A 217 17.27 -5.86 10.81
CA LEU A 217 16.60 -6.24 9.56
C LEU A 217 17.33 -7.37 8.82
N CYS A 218 18.59 -7.60 9.18
CA CYS A 218 19.38 -8.70 8.66
C CYS A 218 19.07 -9.97 9.47
N ASN A 219 18.12 -10.79 9.00
CA ASN A 219 17.83 -12.13 9.56
C ASN A 219 19.02 -13.09 9.38
N ASN A 220 20.00 -13.01 10.28
CA ASN A 220 21.09 -13.97 10.37
C ASN A 220 20.62 -15.33 10.96
N ASP A 221 19.41 -15.40 11.51
CA ASP A 221 18.87 -16.64 12.08
C ASP A 221 18.44 -17.66 11.02
N SER A 222 18.25 -17.25 9.75
CA SER A 222 17.98 -18.20 8.66
C SER A 222 19.14 -19.19 8.39
N ASN A 223 20.33 -18.90 8.92
CA ASN A 223 21.51 -19.78 8.85
C ASN A 223 21.80 -20.57 10.14
N LYS A 224 21.05 -20.35 11.22
CA LYS A 224 21.20 -21.08 12.50
C LYS A 224 20.13 -22.15 12.68
N HIS A 225 19.88 -22.87 11.60
CA HIS A 225 19.02 -24.04 11.66
C HIS A 225 19.89 -25.24 11.97
N ALA A 226 19.70 -25.80 13.17
CA ALA A 226 20.27 -27.08 13.48
C ALA A 226 19.69 -28.11 12.50
N ILE A 227 20.56 -28.90 11.88
CA ILE A 227 20.19 -29.89 10.87
C ILE A 227 20.82 -31.22 11.23
N LYS A 228 20.17 -32.31 10.88
CA LYS A 228 20.73 -33.66 11.03
C LYS A 228 20.91 -34.32 9.68
N GLN A 229 22.10 -34.89 9.50
CA GLN A 229 22.44 -35.81 8.43
C GLN A 229 22.05 -37.22 8.87
N ILE A 230 21.23 -37.92 8.09
CA ILE A 230 20.79 -39.29 8.39
C ILE A 230 21.50 -40.26 7.46
N PHE A 231 22.15 -41.26 8.07
CA PHE A 231 22.86 -42.35 7.40
C PHE A 231 21.91 -43.49 7.04
N ALA A 232 22.34 -44.37 6.11
CA ALA A 232 21.52 -45.47 5.61
C ALA A 232 21.15 -46.51 6.69
N ASP A 233 21.93 -46.61 7.76
CA ASP A 233 21.67 -47.48 8.92
C ASP A 233 20.69 -46.85 9.94
N GLY A 234 20.21 -45.63 9.67
CA GLY A 234 19.32 -44.87 10.55
C GLY A 234 20.04 -44.09 11.65
N SER A 235 21.37 -44.17 11.76
CA SER A 235 22.14 -43.26 12.61
C SER A 235 22.12 -41.83 12.05
N PHE A 236 22.40 -40.84 12.90
CA PHE A 236 22.43 -39.44 12.45
C PHE A 236 23.54 -38.64 13.13
N GLN A 237 23.94 -37.56 12.45
CA GLN A 237 24.87 -36.55 12.96
C GLN A 237 24.19 -35.18 12.89
N GLU A 238 24.17 -34.47 14.02
CA GLU A 238 23.62 -33.11 14.10
C GLU A 238 24.71 -32.06 13.86
N PHE A 239 24.31 -30.96 13.24
CA PHE A 239 25.10 -29.77 13.02
C PHE A 239 24.28 -28.57 13.48
N SER A 240 24.92 -27.60 14.13
CA SER A 240 24.29 -26.37 14.61
C SER A 240 23.94 -25.40 13.47
N SER A 241 24.48 -25.62 12.28
CA SER A 241 24.21 -24.80 11.09
C SER A 241 24.55 -25.52 9.78
N LEU A 242 24.01 -25.01 8.67
CA LEU A 242 24.43 -25.40 7.32
C LEU A 242 25.92 -25.16 7.07
N THR A 243 26.50 -24.14 7.71
CA THR A 243 27.92 -23.80 7.59
C THR A 243 28.80 -24.90 8.17
N GLU A 244 28.46 -25.37 9.36
CA GLU A 244 29.16 -26.47 10.02
C GLU A 244 29.07 -27.77 9.19
N ALA A 245 27.87 -28.11 8.71
CA ALA A 245 27.66 -29.30 7.88
C ALA A 245 28.50 -29.28 6.59
N TYR A 246 28.62 -28.12 5.94
CA TYR A 246 29.48 -27.96 4.76
C TYR A 246 30.97 -28.17 5.10
N HIS A 247 31.45 -27.62 6.21
CA HIS A 247 32.85 -27.80 6.59
C HIS A 247 33.17 -29.25 6.95
N ALA A 248 32.22 -29.97 7.56
CA ALA A 248 32.39 -31.38 7.90
C ALA A 248 32.27 -32.32 6.68
N THR A 249 31.36 -32.04 5.76
CA THR A 249 30.99 -32.98 4.69
C THR A 249 31.43 -32.56 3.28
N GLY A 250 31.76 -31.29 3.08
CA GLY A 250 32.01 -30.69 1.76
C GLY A 250 30.75 -30.50 0.90
N ILE A 251 29.56 -30.81 1.41
CA ILE A 251 28.31 -30.76 0.64
C ILE A 251 27.74 -29.35 0.66
N ASN A 252 27.51 -28.78 -0.53
CA ASN A 252 27.05 -27.40 -0.69
C ASN A 252 25.72 -27.11 0.05
N HIS A 253 25.65 -25.98 0.77
CA HIS A 253 24.48 -25.58 1.55
C HIS A 253 23.17 -25.59 0.77
N ASN A 254 23.19 -25.19 -0.51
CA ASN A 254 21.98 -25.16 -1.35
C ASN A 254 21.46 -26.58 -1.60
N ARG A 255 22.35 -27.57 -1.78
CA ARG A 255 21.91 -28.96 -1.99
C ARG A 255 21.33 -29.55 -0.72
N ILE A 256 21.94 -29.30 0.43
CA ILE A 256 21.40 -29.70 1.73
C ILE A 256 20.03 -29.05 1.96
N SER A 257 19.90 -27.76 1.63
CA SER A 257 18.64 -27.01 1.75
C SER A 257 17.49 -27.57 0.93
N LEU A 258 17.75 -27.94 -0.32
CA LEU A 258 16.74 -28.57 -1.17
C LEU A 258 16.23 -29.90 -0.59
N VAL A 259 17.06 -30.64 0.14
CA VAL A 259 16.65 -31.92 0.74
C VAL A 259 15.75 -31.70 1.94
N TYR A 260 16.16 -30.92 2.93
CA TYR A 260 15.32 -30.73 4.11
C TYR A 260 14.06 -29.90 3.82
N CYS A 261 14.03 -29.13 2.73
CA CYS A 261 12.81 -28.47 2.24
C CYS A 261 11.87 -29.43 1.47
N GLY A 262 12.23 -30.71 1.31
CA GLY A 262 11.44 -31.72 0.60
C GLY A 262 11.44 -31.59 -0.92
N ILE A 263 12.34 -30.80 -1.50
CA ILE A 263 12.46 -30.62 -2.96
C ILE A 263 13.34 -31.73 -3.58
N GLN A 264 14.35 -32.18 -2.84
CA GLN A 264 15.21 -33.29 -3.21
C GLN A 264 15.16 -34.39 -2.16
N THR A 265 15.47 -35.62 -2.56
CA THR A 265 15.49 -36.77 -1.64
C THR A 265 16.82 -36.92 -0.91
N TYR A 266 17.94 -36.58 -1.57
CA TYR A 266 19.28 -36.77 -1.02
C TYR A 266 20.27 -35.68 -1.47
N ALA A 267 21.25 -35.38 -0.63
CA ALA A 267 22.38 -34.51 -0.95
C ALA A 267 23.68 -35.16 -0.42
N GLY A 268 24.65 -35.35 -1.32
CA GLY A 268 25.89 -36.05 -1.02
C GLY A 268 25.71 -37.52 -0.62
N GLY A 269 24.57 -38.13 -0.97
CA GLY A 269 24.23 -39.51 -0.60
C GLY A 269 23.46 -39.65 0.71
N TYR A 270 23.16 -38.54 1.40
CA TYR A 270 22.50 -38.54 2.70
C TYR A 270 21.12 -37.89 2.65
N HIS A 271 20.24 -38.31 3.56
CA HIS A 271 19.00 -37.60 3.86
C HIS A 271 19.29 -36.50 4.90
N TRP A 272 18.56 -35.40 4.82
CA TRP A 272 18.79 -34.22 5.66
C TRP A 272 17.47 -33.74 6.22
N GLU A 273 17.42 -33.51 7.53
CA GLU A 273 16.23 -33.06 8.24
C GLU A 273 16.56 -31.87 9.14
N PHE A 274 15.55 -31.04 9.39
CA PHE A 274 15.63 -29.93 10.33
C PHE A 274 15.49 -30.44 11.77
N VAL A 275 16.27 -29.89 12.69
CA VAL A 275 16.11 -30.12 14.12
C VAL A 275 15.27 -28.99 14.68
N GLU A 276 14.00 -29.25 14.96
CA GLU A 276 13.11 -28.26 15.60
C GLU A 276 13.64 -27.95 17.00
N THR A 277 14.20 -26.77 17.19
CA THR A 277 14.41 -26.22 18.52
C THR A 277 13.04 -25.80 19.06
N ASN A 278 12.43 -26.64 19.89
CA ASN A 278 11.30 -26.25 20.71
C ASN A 278 11.74 -25.06 21.58
N ASN A 279 11.42 -23.84 21.18
CA ASN A 279 11.57 -22.66 22.01
C ASN A 279 10.56 -22.76 23.16
N THR A 280 11.02 -23.29 24.30
CA THR A 280 10.35 -23.19 25.61
C THR A 280 10.44 -21.79 26.16
#